data_AF-A0A3M8AZJ9-F1
#
_entry.id   AF-A0A3M8AZJ9-F1
#
_cell.length_a   1.000
_cell.length_b   1.000
_cell.length_c   1.000
_cell.angle_alpha   90.00
_cell.angle_beta   90.00
_cell.angle_gamma   90.00
#
_symmetry.space_group_name_H-M   'P 1'
#
loop_
_entity.id
_entity.type
_entity.pdbx_description
1 polymer ?
#
loop_
_entity_poly.entity_id
_entity_poly.type
_entity_poly.pdbx_seq_one_letter_code
_entity_poly.pdbx_strand_id
1 'polypeptide(L)'
;MRVAILGVGGVGQVSACELIKSRFVTKLVLADISIGPAAELAQELRRETDVDIQVKRVDARDVSSVRSILGDIDLLLHIGLPENNLAVMEACLHTRTHYIDTASCGPQWLQKQLSWNDRFRKAGILGIMGLGCDPGFSNIAARYAVDALDEVDAILIRDGDNSVVDYDGFCSYFSPQTAIQECLAKPNYWTASKGEQYFPTPFANKEEFEFPEPIGWLDCYNVEHEEATTLGETIGRAKGCKYVDFKYALHPEFVNTLKVLRYLGLDSDEEIEVKGVRVAPRDVVVTTMPKPVDLAGKIHGYSSVGALVKGRKDNKRKEVYVYTIANHDEVFQKTEFQATIWQTGIPPVVAVDMMAEGLLTITGCIPPELIDPIPFLERLKARGMNWDVIEKTSPLLQIT
;
A
#
# COMPACT_ATOMS: atom_id res chain seq x y z
N MET A 1 21.94 8.55 -5.68
CA MET A 1 20.84 7.89 -6.40
C MET A 1 20.01 8.93 -7.13
N ARG A 2 19.59 8.60 -8.35
CA ARG A 2 18.75 9.41 -9.22
C ARG A 2 17.39 8.70 -9.29
N VAL A 3 16.36 9.34 -8.77
CA VAL A 3 15.04 8.74 -8.57
C VAL A 3 14.01 9.44 -9.44
N ALA A 4 13.09 8.68 -10.03
CA ALA A 4 11.89 9.22 -10.64
C ALA A 4 10.66 8.78 -9.85
N ILE A 5 9.69 9.66 -9.69
CA ILE A 5 8.34 9.34 -9.22
C ILE A 5 7.40 9.52 -10.41
N LEU A 6 6.66 8.47 -10.77
CA LEU A 6 5.58 8.53 -11.75
C LEU A 6 4.24 8.44 -11.01
N GLY A 7 3.52 9.55 -10.98
CA GLY A 7 2.31 9.77 -10.16
C GLY A 7 2.61 10.69 -8.98
N VAL A 8 2.17 11.96 -9.07
CA VAL A 8 2.42 13.03 -8.09
C VAL A 8 1.09 13.46 -7.42
N GLY A 9 0.24 12.47 -7.15
CA GLY A 9 -0.89 12.60 -6.22
C GLY A 9 -0.42 12.56 -4.75
N GLY A 10 -1.34 12.47 -3.79
CA GLY A 10 -1.02 12.59 -2.35
C GLY A 10 0.17 11.73 -1.89
N VAL A 11 0.17 10.42 -2.19
CA VAL A 11 1.28 9.51 -1.83
C VAL A 11 2.59 9.86 -2.53
N GLY A 12 2.52 10.30 -3.79
CA GLY A 12 3.68 10.74 -4.57
C GLY A 12 4.30 12.02 -4.03
N GLN A 13 3.47 12.95 -3.54
CA GLN A 13 3.92 14.18 -2.89
C GLN A 13 4.61 13.88 -1.56
N VAL A 14 4.04 13.01 -0.71
CA VAL A 14 4.70 12.52 0.51
C VAL A 14 6.08 11.95 0.17
N SER A 15 6.13 11.04 -0.80
CA SER A 15 7.38 10.38 -1.21
C SER A 15 8.43 11.39 -1.69
N ALA A 16 8.01 12.41 -2.45
CA ALA A 16 8.89 13.48 -2.93
C ALA A 16 9.45 14.32 -1.77
N CYS A 17 8.58 14.76 -0.84
CA CYS A 17 8.98 15.52 0.35
C CYS A 17 9.97 14.74 1.23
N GLU A 18 9.85 13.42 1.28
CA GLU A 18 10.73 12.55 2.07
C GLU A 18 12.02 12.16 1.35
N LEU A 19 12.00 12.07 0.02
CA LEU A 19 13.19 11.78 -0.79
C LEU A 19 14.18 12.94 -0.77
N ILE A 20 13.72 14.19 -0.78
CA ILE A 20 14.62 15.35 -0.72
C ILE A 20 15.38 15.49 0.60
N LYS A 21 14.89 14.82 1.66
CA LYS A 21 15.56 14.72 2.98
C LYS A 21 16.64 13.64 3.00
N SER A 22 16.66 12.73 2.01
CA SER A 22 17.68 11.67 1.93
C SER A 22 18.99 12.24 1.41
N ARG A 23 20.07 12.06 2.18
CA ARG A 23 21.45 12.43 1.78
C ARG A 23 21.95 11.68 0.54
N PHE A 24 21.27 10.60 0.15
CA PHE A 24 21.69 9.75 -0.96
C PHE A 24 21.08 10.19 -2.30
N VAL A 25 20.01 10.99 -2.29
CA VAL A 25 19.31 11.42 -3.50
C VAL A 25 19.98 12.66 -4.07
N THR A 26 20.37 12.60 -5.34
CA THR A 26 21.05 13.70 -6.04
C THR A 26 20.21 14.30 -7.16
N LYS A 27 19.22 13.54 -7.65
CA LYS A 27 18.28 13.95 -8.70
C LYS A 27 16.91 13.35 -8.42
N LEU A 28 15.86 14.14 -8.59
CA LEU A 28 14.47 13.73 -8.45
C LEU A 28 13.67 14.19 -9.68
N VAL A 29 13.08 13.24 -10.41
CA VAL A 29 12.14 13.54 -11.50
C VAL A 29 10.72 13.33 -10.99
N LEU A 30 9.93 14.41 -10.95
CA LEU A 30 8.49 14.35 -10.70
C LEU A 30 7.76 14.25 -12.03
N ALA A 31 7.15 13.09 -12.29
CA ALA A 31 6.48 12.79 -13.54
C ALA A 31 4.99 12.51 -13.33
N ASP A 32 4.14 13.18 -14.10
CA ASP A 32 2.68 12.99 -14.02
C ASP A 32 2.03 13.28 -15.38
N ILE A 33 0.80 12.81 -15.59
CA ILE A 33 -0.01 13.19 -16.75
C ILE A 33 -0.48 14.66 -16.65
N SER A 34 -0.70 15.13 -15.41
CA SER A 34 -1.05 16.50 -15.04
C SER A 34 0.14 17.21 -14.38
N ILE A 35 0.73 18.16 -15.09
CA ILE A 35 1.97 18.80 -14.66
C ILE A 35 1.80 19.88 -13.57
N GLY A 36 0.59 20.40 -13.37
CA GLY A 36 0.34 21.56 -12.48
C GLY A 36 0.79 21.29 -11.04
N PRO A 37 0.17 20.32 -10.34
CA PRO A 37 0.54 19.97 -8.97
C PRO A 37 2.01 19.57 -8.82
N ALA A 38 2.57 18.83 -9.79
CA ALA A 38 3.97 18.44 -9.77
C ALA A 38 4.93 19.64 -9.93
N ALA A 39 4.53 20.66 -10.69
CA ALA A 39 5.32 21.88 -10.88
C ALA A 39 5.30 22.79 -9.65
N GLU A 40 4.14 22.91 -8.99
CA GLU A 40 3.99 23.64 -7.73
C GLU A 40 4.86 23.02 -6.64
N LEU A 41 4.73 21.71 -6.42
CA LEU A 41 5.57 20.98 -5.47
C LEU A 41 7.06 21.12 -5.79
N ALA A 42 7.47 20.97 -7.06
CA ALA A 42 8.87 21.13 -7.44
C ALA A 42 9.41 22.55 -7.16
N GLN A 43 8.57 23.58 -7.21
CA GLN A 43 8.98 24.94 -6.89
C GLN A 43 9.26 25.10 -5.39
N GLU A 44 8.44 24.47 -4.55
CA GLU A 44 8.59 24.46 -3.10
C GLU A 44 9.83 23.68 -2.68
N LEU A 45 9.95 22.42 -3.12
CA LEU A 45 11.06 21.54 -2.73
C LEU A 45 12.43 22.10 -3.14
N ARG A 46 12.55 22.78 -4.28
CA ARG A 46 13.81 23.42 -4.71
C ARG A 46 14.30 24.53 -3.75
N ARG A 47 13.45 25.03 -2.86
CA ARG A 47 13.85 26.01 -1.82
C ARG A 47 14.45 25.34 -0.59
N GLU A 48 14.24 24.03 -0.44
CA GLU A 48 14.60 23.27 0.76
C GLU A 48 15.80 22.35 0.55
N THR A 49 16.21 22.11 -0.70
CA THR A 49 17.25 21.14 -1.03
C THR A 49 18.07 21.52 -2.27
N ASP A 50 19.29 20.97 -2.35
CA ASP A 50 20.18 21.07 -3.52
C ASP A 50 19.98 19.91 -4.52
N VAL A 51 19.02 19.01 -4.29
CA VAL A 51 18.68 17.94 -5.26
C VAL A 51 18.27 18.54 -6.60
N ASP A 52 18.75 17.99 -7.72
CA ASP A 52 18.28 18.37 -9.06
C ASP A 52 16.84 17.87 -9.27
N ILE A 53 15.85 18.76 -9.05
CA ILE A 53 14.44 18.45 -9.22
C ILE A 53 13.98 18.84 -10.63
N GLN A 54 13.44 17.88 -11.37
CA GLN A 54 12.87 18.07 -12.71
C GLN A 54 11.39 17.67 -12.75
N VAL A 55 10.61 18.34 -13.60
CA VAL A 55 9.20 18.01 -13.80
C VAL A 55 9.01 17.57 -15.25
N LYS A 56 8.31 16.45 -15.45
CA LYS A 56 8.07 15.87 -16.78
C LYS A 56 6.61 15.47 -16.93
N ARG A 57 6.03 15.76 -18.09
CA ARG A 57 4.73 15.19 -18.46
C ARG A 57 4.95 13.78 -18.98
N VAL A 58 4.33 12.77 -18.35
CA VAL A 58 4.45 11.36 -18.76
C VAL A 58 3.07 10.71 -18.75
N ASP A 59 2.81 9.90 -19.77
CA ASP A 59 1.61 9.06 -19.84
C ASP A 59 2.01 7.62 -19.52
N ALA A 60 1.60 7.13 -18.35
CA ALA A 60 1.96 5.79 -17.86
C ALA A 60 1.45 4.65 -18.76
N ARG A 61 0.44 4.92 -19.60
CA ARG A 61 -0.12 3.94 -20.56
C ARG A 61 0.80 3.70 -21.75
N ASP A 62 1.71 4.64 -22.05
CA ASP A 62 2.65 4.56 -23.17
C ASP A 62 4.06 4.23 -22.67
N VAL A 63 4.51 3.01 -22.94
CA VAL A 63 5.85 2.52 -22.61
C VAL A 63 6.95 3.46 -23.13
N SER A 64 6.78 4.06 -24.32
CA SER A 64 7.78 4.98 -24.89
C SER A 64 7.82 6.31 -24.13
N SER A 65 6.66 6.80 -23.70
CA SER A 65 6.54 7.99 -22.86
C SER A 65 7.26 7.80 -21.53
N VAL A 66 7.05 6.67 -20.85
CA VAL A 66 7.74 6.34 -19.59
C VAL A 66 9.25 6.21 -19.81
N ARG A 67 9.70 5.50 -20.85
CA ARG A 67 11.13 5.33 -21.16
C ARG A 67 11.86 6.65 -21.37
N SER A 68 11.18 7.70 -21.85
CA SER A 68 11.79 9.00 -22.16
C SER A 68 12.42 9.68 -20.94
N ILE A 69 12.01 9.31 -19.72
CA ILE A 69 12.51 9.90 -18.47
C ILE A 69 13.48 9.00 -17.71
N LEU A 70 13.69 7.74 -18.11
CA LEU A 70 14.43 6.74 -17.33
C LEU A 70 15.91 6.62 -17.69
N GLY A 71 16.38 7.27 -18.76
CA GLY A 71 17.71 7.04 -19.32
C GLY A 71 18.89 7.22 -18.36
N ASP A 72 18.76 8.10 -17.37
CA ASP A 72 19.75 8.34 -16.32
C ASP A 72 19.17 8.12 -14.91
N ILE A 73 18.10 7.33 -14.78
CA ILE A 73 17.43 7.07 -13.50
C ILE A 73 17.83 5.69 -12.98
N ASP A 74 18.19 5.63 -11.71
CA ASP A 74 18.55 4.39 -11.02
C ASP A 74 17.29 3.62 -10.60
N LEU A 75 16.28 4.34 -10.09
CA LEU A 75 15.05 3.77 -9.55
C LEU A 75 13.81 4.61 -9.93
N LEU A 76 12.77 3.92 -10.40
CA LEU A 76 11.44 4.48 -10.59
C LEU A 76 10.50 4.03 -9.46
N LEU A 77 9.90 4.99 -8.76
CA LEU A 77 8.74 4.80 -7.90
C LEU A 77 7.47 5.04 -8.73
N HIS A 78 6.69 3.99 -8.98
CA HIS A 78 5.39 4.10 -9.63
C HIS A 78 4.28 4.23 -8.58
N ILE A 79 3.78 5.45 -8.42
CA ILE A 79 2.74 5.84 -7.46
C ILE A 79 1.54 6.41 -8.24
N GLY A 80 1.26 5.81 -9.39
CA GLY A 80 0.13 6.10 -10.26
C GLY A 80 -0.95 5.03 -10.14
N LEU A 81 -1.84 4.99 -11.14
CA LEU A 81 -2.89 3.97 -11.19
C LEU A 81 -2.27 2.58 -11.50
N PRO A 82 -2.61 1.53 -10.73
CA PRO A 82 -1.99 0.22 -10.84
C PRO A 82 -2.28 -0.48 -12.18
N GLU A 83 -3.31 -0.08 -12.93
CA GLU A 83 -3.59 -0.66 -14.26
C GLU A 83 -2.39 -0.50 -15.22
N ASN A 84 -1.54 0.50 -14.97
CA ASN A 84 -0.38 0.81 -15.80
C ASN A 84 0.90 0.08 -15.36
N ASN A 85 0.89 -0.68 -14.26
CA ASN A 85 2.09 -1.28 -13.67
C ASN A 85 2.91 -2.07 -14.71
N LEU A 86 2.29 -2.94 -15.50
CA LEU A 86 3.04 -3.75 -16.48
C LEU A 86 3.69 -2.94 -17.61
N ALA A 87 3.03 -1.88 -18.09
CA ALA A 87 3.60 -1.00 -19.11
C ALA A 87 4.82 -0.25 -18.54
N VAL A 88 4.72 0.21 -17.29
CA VAL A 88 5.82 0.88 -16.59
C VAL A 88 6.97 -0.10 -16.28
N MET A 89 6.68 -1.32 -15.83
CA MET A 89 7.67 -2.38 -15.63
C MET A 89 8.41 -2.73 -16.94
N GLU A 90 7.70 -2.71 -18.08
CA GLU A 90 8.31 -2.93 -19.39
C GLU A 90 9.31 -1.82 -19.74
N ALA A 91 8.95 -0.56 -19.48
CA ALA A 91 9.85 0.57 -19.64
C ALA A 91 11.11 0.45 -18.77
N CYS A 92 10.96 0.03 -17.51
CA CYS A 92 12.08 -0.23 -16.60
C CYS A 92 13.00 -1.35 -17.10
N LEU A 93 12.45 -2.46 -17.62
CA LEU A 93 13.24 -3.54 -18.23
C LEU A 93 14.07 -3.06 -19.42
N HIS A 94 13.51 -2.20 -20.28
CA HIS A 94 14.21 -1.66 -21.44
C HIS A 94 15.38 -0.75 -21.08
N THR A 95 15.29 -0.08 -19.93
CA THR A 95 16.24 0.93 -19.48
C THR A 95 17.17 0.42 -18.37
N ARG A 96 16.92 -0.80 -17.86
CA ARG A 96 17.58 -1.39 -16.69
C ARG A 96 17.48 -0.50 -15.46
N THR A 97 16.30 0.08 -15.26
CA THR A 97 15.97 0.89 -14.09
C THR A 97 15.26 0.02 -13.05
N HIS A 98 15.60 0.16 -11.77
CA HIS A 98 14.87 -0.51 -10.68
C HIS A 98 13.43 0.01 -10.61
N TYR A 99 12.53 -0.78 -10.05
CA TYR A 99 11.10 -0.48 -10.01
C TYR A 99 10.52 -0.75 -8.61
N ILE A 100 9.71 0.16 -8.12
CA ILE A 100 8.88 -0.03 -6.93
C ILE A 100 7.49 0.52 -7.25
N ASP A 101 6.44 -0.25 -6.98
CA ASP A 101 5.07 0.26 -6.91
C ASP A 101 4.49 0.14 -5.50
N THR A 102 3.32 0.72 -5.28
CA THR A 102 2.62 0.74 -3.98
C THR A 102 1.30 -0.03 -3.99
N ALA A 103 0.84 -0.49 -5.15
CA ALA A 103 -0.46 -1.16 -5.31
C ALA A 103 -0.51 -1.99 -6.60
N SER A 104 -1.41 -2.96 -6.65
CA SER A 104 -1.77 -3.74 -7.85
C SER A 104 -3.27 -3.65 -8.13
N CYS A 105 -3.74 -4.08 -9.30
CA CYS A 105 -5.18 -4.23 -9.56
C CYS A 105 -5.71 -5.54 -8.97
N GLY A 106 -5.45 -5.75 -7.68
CA GLY A 106 -5.77 -6.96 -6.94
C GLY A 106 -4.80 -8.14 -7.18
N PRO A 107 -5.10 -9.29 -6.55
CA PRO A 107 -4.20 -10.44 -6.46
C PRO A 107 -3.70 -11.02 -7.80
N GLN A 108 -4.59 -11.10 -8.80
CA GLN A 108 -4.24 -11.68 -10.10
C GLN A 108 -3.21 -10.82 -10.84
N TRP A 109 -3.32 -9.50 -10.73
CA TRP A 109 -2.36 -8.56 -11.31
C TRP A 109 -1.03 -8.61 -10.57
N LEU A 110 -1.05 -8.69 -9.24
CA LEU A 110 0.16 -8.90 -8.45
C LEU A 110 0.90 -10.17 -8.88
N GLN A 111 0.21 -11.31 -9.02
CA GLN A 111 0.83 -12.55 -9.50
C GLN A 111 1.45 -12.38 -10.90
N LYS A 112 0.77 -11.65 -11.78
CA LYS A 112 1.29 -11.35 -13.12
C LYS A 112 2.55 -10.48 -13.06
N GLN A 113 2.60 -9.48 -12.19
CA GLN A 113 3.80 -8.67 -11.96
C GLN A 113 4.96 -9.53 -11.41
N LEU A 114 4.68 -10.35 -10.39
CA LEU A 114 5.67 -11.26 -9.79
C LEU A 114 6.19 -12.31 -10.80
N SER A 115 5.38 -12.73 -11.77
CA SER A 115 5.81 -13.66 -12.83
C SER A 115 6.96 -13.11 -13.70
N TRP A 116 7.22 -11.80 -13.68
CA TRP A 116 8.34 -11.17 -14.40
C TRP A 116 9.68 -11.28 -13.66
N ASN A 117 9.71 -11.96 -12.51
CA ASN A 117 10.90 -12.15 -11.68
C ASN A 117 12.14 -12.59 -12.47
N ASP A 118 12.03 -13.59 -13.34
CA ASP A 118 13.18 -14.05 -14.14
C ASP A 118 13.65 -13.01 -15.17
N ARG A 119 12.75 -12.17 -15.69
CA ARG A 119 13.11 -11.08 -16.61
C ARG A 119 13.92 -10.01 -15.86
N PHE A 120 13.46 -9.62 -14.68
CA PHE A 120 14.15 -8.64 -13.82
C PHE A 120 15.50 -9.17 -13.33
N ARG A 121 15.58 -10.44 -12.90
CA ARG A 121 16.85 -11.10 -12.53
C ARG A 121 17.85 -11.09 -13.67
N LYS A 122 17.44 -11.48 -14.88
CA LYS A 122 18.33 -11.48 -16.07
C LYS A 122 18.80 -10.09 -16.45
N ALA A 123 17.99 -9.06 -16.21
CA ALA A 123 18.37 -7.67 -16.42
C ALA A 123 19.24 -7.10 -15.29
N GLY A 124 19.40 -7.82 -14.18
CA GLY A 124 20.16 -7.39 -13.00
C GLY A 124 19.47 -6.29 -12.20
N ILE A 125 18.14 -6.15 -12.31
CA ILE A 125 17.36 -5.12 -11.64
C ILE A 125 16.39 -5.71 -10.62
N LEU A 126 15.95 -4.85 -9.71
CA LEU A 126 14.99 -5.14 -8.64
C LEU A 126 13.64 -4.52 -9.00
N GLY A 127 12.58 -5.29 -8.80
CA GLY A 127 11.19 -4.87 -8.76
C GLY A 127 10.60 -5.19 -7.39
N ILE A 128 9.99 -4.23 -6.71
CA ILE A 128 9.24 -4.46 -5.47
C ILE A 128 7.78 -4.09 -5.73
N MET A 129 6.87 -5.02 -5.46
CA MET A 129 5.45 -4.89 -5.77
C MET A 129 4.70 -4.70 -4.46
N GLY A 130 3.93 -3.61 -4.37
CA GLY A 130 3.13 -3.28 -3.21
C GLY A 130 3.97 -2.86 -2.01
N LEU A 131 4.87 -1.88 -2.15
CA LEU A 131 5.63 -1.33 -1.03
C LEU A 131 5.02 -0.01 -0.52
N GLY A 132 3.78 -0.06 -0.02
CA GLY A 132 3.11 1.01 0.71
C GLY A 132 2.98 0.68 2.20
N CYS A 133 1.82 0.99 2.79
CA CYS A 133 1.48 0.58 4.15
C CYS A 133 0.99 -0.87 4.13
N ASP A 134 -0.06 -1.13 3.38
CA ASP A 134 -0.66 -2.42 3.10
C ASP A 134 -1.10 -2.41 1.63
N PRO A 135 -0.52 -3.26 0.76
CA PRO A 135 0.68 -4.07 1.00
C PRO A 135 1.92 -3.20 1.30
N GLY A 136 2.90 -3.76 2.00
CA GLY A 136 4.20 -3.11 2.26
C GLY A 136 4.66 -3.27 3.70
N PHE A 137 4.40 -2.27 4.54
CA PHE A 137 4.61 -2.38 5.98
C PHE A 137 3.92 -3.62 6.57
N SER A 138 2.67 -3.92 6.19
CA SER A 138 1.93 -5.09 6.66
C SER A 138 2.67 -6.41 6.36
N ASN A 139 3.25 -6.54 5.17
CA ASN A 139 4.07 -7.68 4.78
C ASN A 139 5.35 -7.81 5.61
N ILE A 140 6.04 -6.69 5.84
CA ILE A 140 7.29 -6.64 6.61
C ILE A 140 7.03 -6.92 8.10
N ALA A 141 5.92 -6.39 8.64
CA ALA A 141 5.42 -6.67 9.97
C ALA A 141 5.08 -8.17 10.13
N ALA A 142 4.41 -8.76 9.12
CA ALA A 142 4.14 -10.19 9.09
C ALA A 142 5.44 -11.00 9.07
N ARG A 143 6.43 -10.59 8.28
CA ARG A 143 7.74 -11.26 8.24
C ARG A 143 8.45 -11.22 9.59
N TYR A 144 8.48 -10.07 10.25
CA TYR A 144 9.06 -9.93 11.59
C TYR A 144 8.41 -10.90 12.57
N ALA A 145 7.07 -10.94 12.60
CA ALA A 145 6.31 -11.77 13.53
C ALA A 145 6.44 -13.28 13.22
N VAL A 146 6.52 -13.66 11.94
CA VAL A 146 6.79 -15.04 11.51
C VAL A 146 8.19 -15.51 11.95
N ASP A 147 9.21 -14.65 11.80
CA ASP A 147 10.58 -14.98 12.20
C ASP A 147 10.73 -15.13 13.72
N ALA A 148 9.85 -14.49 14.50
CA ALA A 148 9.79 -14.61 15.96
C ALA A 148 9.18 -15.94 16.47
N LEU A 149 8.60 -16.77 15.60
CA LEU A 149 7.92 -18.03 15.93
C LEU A 149 8.64 -19.26 15.35
N ASP A 150 8.49 -20.41 15.99
CA ASP A 150 9.00 -21.68 15.48
C ASP A 150 8.02 -22.30 14.48
N GLU A 151 6.72 -22.27 14.82
CA GLU A 151 5.61 -22.72 13.98
C GLU A 151 4.56 -21.62 13.86
N VAL A 152 3.95 -21.48 12.69
CA VAL A 152 2.90 -20.50 12.40
C VAL A 152 1.61 -21.25 12.12
N ASP A 153 0.52 -20.87 12.79
CA ASP A 153 -0.83 -21.35 12.52
C ASP A 153 -1.56 -20.43 11.54
N ALA A 154 -1.46 -19.10 11.74
CA ALA A 154 -2.11 -18.11 10.90
C ALA A 154 -1.35 -16.77 10.83
N ILE A 155 -1.49 -16.07 9.71
CA ILE A 155 -1.03 -14.69 9.51
C ILE A 155 -2.27 -13.84 9.20
N LEU A 156 -2.55 -12.84 10.02
CA LEU A 156 -3.80 -12.08 9.95
C LEU A 156 -3.45 -10.58 9.83
N ILE A 157 -3.71 -9.98 8.68
CA ILE A 157 -3.48 -8.55 8.48
C ILE A 157 -4.71 -7.76 8.91
N ARG A 158 -4.51 -6.71 9.69
CA ARG A 158 -5.56 -5.86 10.25
C ARG A 158 -5.24 -4.40 9.95
N ASP A 159 -6.09 -3.80 9.14
CA ASP A 159 -6.16 -2.36 8.91
C ASP A 159 -7.37 -1.81 9.64
N GLY A 160 -7.19 -0.77 10.44
CA GLY A 160 -8.30 -0.09 11.08
C GLY A 160 -8.04 1.36 11.36
N ASP A 161 -9.10 2.15 11.23
CA ASP A 161 -9.07 3.58 11.42
C ASP A 161 -10.33 3.99 12.20
N ASN A 162 -10.16 4.66 13.35
CA ASN A 162 -11.28 5.15 14.16
C ASN A 162 -11.61 6.63 13.93
N SER A 163 -11.08 7.20 12.85
CA SER A 163 -11.23 8.62 12.59
C SER A 163 -12.64 9.04 12.21
N VAL A 164 -12.89 10.31 12.46
CA VAL A 164 -14.05 11.05 11.99
C VAL A 164 -13.58 12.15 11.04
N VAL A 165 -14.45 12.53 10.10
CA VAL A 165 -14.09 13.49 9.04
C VAL A 165 -15.04 14.68 9.10
N ASP A 166 -14.47 15.88 9.06
CA ASP A 166 -15.19 17.15 8.91
C ASP A 166 -15.63 17.35 7.45
N TYR A 167 -16.43 16.42 6.94
CA TYR A 167 -17.00 16.45 5.59
C TYR A 167 -18.38 15.78 5.59
N ASP A 168 -19.39 16.53 5.13
CA ASP A 168 -20.75 16.02 4.97
C ASP A 168 -20.88 15.32 3.61
N GLY A 169 -20.58 14.02 3.57
CA GLY A 169 -20.71 13.19 2.39
C GLY A 169 -19.86 11.92 2.43
N PHE A 170 -20.03 11.07 1.42
CA PHE A 170 -19.21 9.86 1.25
C PHE A 170 -17.82 10.24 0.73
N CYS A 171 -16.78 9.83 1.45
CA CYS A 171 -15.40 10.08 1.07
C CYS A 171 -14.52 8.84 1.30
N SER A 172 -13.32 8.85 0.70
CA SER A 172 -12.27 7.87 0.92
C SER A 172 -10.97 8.60 1.21
N TYR A 173 -10.13 8.05 2.09
CA TYR A 173 -8.84 8.65 2.46
C TYR A 173 -7.74 8.37 1.43
N PHE A 174 -8.00 7.47 0.49
CA PHE A 174 -7.16 7.16 -0.66
C PHE A 174 -7.99 7.21 -1.95
N SER A 175 -7.43 6.74 -3.07
CA SER A 175 -8.09 6.73 -4.38
C SER A 175 -9.56 6.25 -4.26
N PRO A 176 -10.56 7.12 -4.53
CA PRO A 176 -11.97 6.74 -4.43
C PRO A 176 -12.34 5.60 -5.38
N GLN A 177 -11.75 5.59 -6.57
CA GLN A 177 -11.89 4.51 -7.56
C GLN A 177 -11.45 3.17 -6.96
N THR A 178 -10.25 3.14 -6.37
CA THR A 178 -9.66 1.94 -5.77
C THR A 178 -10.51 1.48 -4.59
N ALA A 179 -10.90 2.39 -3.70
CA ALA A 179 -11.73 2.08 -2.54
C ALA A 179 -13.07 1.41 -2.94
N ILE A 180 -13.74 1.92 -3.97
CA ILE A 180 -14.98 1.32 -4.48
C ILE A 180 -14.72 -0.06 -5.07
N GLN A 181 -13.69 -0.20 -5.92
CA GLN A 181 -13.36 -1.46 -6.59
C GLN A 181 -12.99 -2.56 -5.59
N GLU A 182 -12.04 -2.28 -4.71
CA GLU A 182 -11.44 -3.22 -3.76
C GLU A 182 -12.45 -3.70 -2.72
N CYS A 183 -13.16 -2.77 -2.07
CA CYS A 183 -14.15 -3.11 -1.04
C CYS A 183 -15.37 -3.87 -1.60
N LEU A 184 -15.68 -3.72 -2.90
CA LEU A 184 -16.76 -4.44 -3.56
C LEU A 184 -16.30 -5.68 -4.34
N ALA A 185 -14.99 -5.93 -4.40
CA ALA A 185 -14.42 -7.15 -4.98
C ALA A 185 -14.65 -8.35 -4.06
N LYS A 186 -14.35 -9.55 -4.58
CA LYS A 186 -14.44 -10.77 -3.77
C LYS A 186 -13.21 -10.84 -2.88
N PRO A 187 -13.35 -10.90 -1.55
CA PRO A 187 -12.19 -10.94 -0.68
C PRO A 187 -11.41 -12.24 -0.85
N ASN A 188 -10.10 -12.15 -1.05
CA ASN A 188 -9.21 -13.30 -1.10
C ASN A 188 -8.71 -13.68 0.30
N TYR A 189 -8.33 -14.94 0.44
CA TYR A 189 -7.66 -15.50 1.60
C TYR A 189 -6.83 -16.69 1.14
N TRP A 190 -5.92 -17.16 1.97
CA TRP A 190 -5.05 -18.28 1.62
C TRP A 190 -5.19 -19.43 2.61
N THR A 191 -5.06 -20.66 2.12
CA THR A 191 -4.93 -21.86 2.97
C THR A 191 -3.82 -22.78 2.49
N ALA A 192 -3.20 -23.51 3.42
CA ALA A 192 -2.10 -24.42 3.08
C ALA A 192 -2.46 -25.49 2.04
N SER A 193 -3.70 -25.97 2.07
CA SER A 193 -4.18 -27.09 1.25
C SER A 193 -4.65 -26.69 -0.14
N LYS A 194 -5.11 -25.45 -0.33
CA LYS A 194 -5.71 -24.99 -1.60
C LYS A 194 -5.03 -23.76 -2.19
N GLY A 195 -4.09 -23.15 -1.48
CA GLY A 195 -3.54 -21.85 -1.88
C GLY A 195 -4.57 -20.74 -1.70
N GLU A 196 -4.48 -19.75 -2.60
CA GLU A 196 -5.40 -18.63 -2.67
C GLU A 196 -6.83 -19.06 -3.03
N GLN A 197 -7.80 -18.48 -2.35
CA GLN A 197 -9.22 -18.68 -2.51
C GLN A 197 -9.96 -17.36 -2.31
N TYR A 198 -11.26 -17.34 -2.66
CA TYR A 198 -12.09 -16.16 -2.59
C TYR A 198 -13.39 -16.45 -1.85
N PHE A 199 -13.82 -15.51 -1.02
CA PHE A 199 -15.18 -15.50 -0.48
C PHE A 199 -16.18 -15.14 -1.58
N PRO A 200 -17.43 -15.66 -1.53
CA PRO A 200 -18.39 -15.49 -2.61
C PRO A 200 -18.94 -14.06 -2.72
N THR A 201 -18.87 -13.27 -1.64
CA THR A 201 -19.47 -11.94 -1.52
C THR A 201 -18.52 -10.95 -0.83
N PRO A 202 -18.57 -9.65 -1.19
CA PRO A 202 -17.84 -8.60 -0.46
C PRO A 202 -18.34 -8.47 0.98
N PHE A 203 -17.51 -7.90 1.85
CA PHE A 203 -17.80 -7.69 3.27
C PHE A 203 -18.14 -8.99 4.04
N ALA A 204 -17.52 -10.11 3.66
CA ALA A 204 -17.72 -11.39 4.34
C ALA A 204 -17.05 -11.42 5.72
N ASN A 205 -17.55 -12.33 6.58
CA ASN A 205 -17.02 -12.63 7.92
C ASN A 205 -16.68 -11.41 8.78
N LYS A 206 -17.69 -10.56 9.01
CA LYS A 206 -17.61 -9.48 10.00
C LYS A 206 -17.12 -10.04 11.35
N GLU A 207 -16.04 -9.48 11.88
CA GLU A 207 -15.52 -9.76 13.22
C GLU A 207 -15.10 -8.48 13.92
N GLU A 208 -15.21 -8.43 15.24
CA GLU A 208 -14.62 -7.34 16.02
C GLU A 208 -13.14 -7.63 16.28
N PHE A 209 -12.29 -6.61 16.12
CA PHE A 209 -10.87 -6.66 16.44
C PHE A 209 -10.50 -5.49 17.36
N GLU A 210 -9.73 -5.79 18.40
CA GLU A 210 -9.20 -4.79 19.32
C GLU A 210 -7.86 -4.29 18.80
N PHE A 211 -7.87 -3.12 18.19
CA PHE A 211 -6.66 -2.39 17.85
C PHE A 211 -6.07 -1.77 19.11
N PRO A 212 -4.74 -1.55 19.16
CA PRO A 212 -4.11 -0.95 20.33
C PRO A 212 -4.68 0.45 20.62
N GLU A 213 -4.68 0.83 21.90
CA GLU A 213 -5.11 2.16 22.33
C GLU A 213 -4.35 3.26 21.56
N PRO A 214 -5.02 4.35 21.16
CA PRO A 214 -6.38 4.74 21.53
C PRO A 214 -7.49 4.34 20.53
N ILE A 215 -7.24 3.36 19.65
CA ILE A 215 -8.21 2.97 18.62
C ILE A 215 -9.35 2.13 19.21
N GLY A 216 -9.00 1.06 19.94
CA GLY A 216 -9.96 0.15 20.57
C GLY A 216 -10.64 -0.79 19.58
N TRP A 217 -11.87 -1.19 19.90
CA TRP A 217 -12.62 -2.20 19.16
C TRP A 217 -13.27 -1.64 17.89
N LEU A 218 -13.00 -2.28 16.75
CA LEU A 218 -13.62 -1.94 15.47
C LEU A 218 -14.19 -3.16 14.73
N ASP A 219 -15.24 -2.92 13.95
CA ASP A 219 -15.87 -3.90 13.07
C ASP A 219 -15.05 -4.11 11.80
N CYS A 220 -14.43 -5.28 11.67
CA CYS A 220 -13.54 -5.66 10.57
C CYS A 220 -14.22 -6.63 9.60
N TYR A 221 -14.00 -6.40 8.30
CA TYR A 221 -14.56 -7.21 7.21
C TYR A 221 -13.44 -7.77 6.34
N ASN A 222 -13.62 -8.97 5.78
CA ASN A 222 -12.74 -9.40 4.70
C ASN A 222 -12.95 -8.49 3.47
N VAL A 223 -11.84 -7.98 2.94
CA VAL A 223 -11.72 -7.17 1.73
C VAL A 223 -10.64 -7.81 0.83
N GLU A 224 -10.73 -7.64 -0.48
CA GLU A 224 -9.70 -8.16 -1.40
C GLU A 224 -8.40 -7.40 -1.17
N HIS A 225 -7.29 -8.12 -0.99
CA HIS A 225 -6.02 -7.48 -0.69
C HIS A 225 -4.82 -8.29 -1.16
N GLU A 226 -3.78 -7.58 -1.60
CA GLU A 226 -2.61 -8.14 -2.27
C GLU A 226 -1.82 -9.14 -1.43
N GLU A 227 -1.45 -8.80 -0.20
CA GLU A 227 -0.49 -9.58 0.60
C GLU A 227 -1.02 -10.93 1.04
N ALA A 228 -2.34 -11.11 1.14
CA ALA A 228 -2.94 -12.41 1.41
C ALA A 228 -2.56 -13.44 0.32
N THR A 229 -2.25 -12.97 -0.89
CA THR A 229 -1.79 -13.76 -2.04
C THR A 229 -0.39 -14.35 -1.83
N THR A 230 0.52 -13.60 -1.19
CA THR A 230 1.95 -13.92 -1.18
C THR A 230 2.42 -14.47 0.16
N LEU A 231 1.95 -13.90 1.29
CA LEU A 231 2.44 -14.22 2.63
C LEU A 231 2.40 -15.71 2.97
N GLY A 232 1.31 -16.39 2.58
CA GLY A 232 1.16 -17.82 2.79
C GLY A 232 2.20 -18.64 2.04
N GLU A 233 2.53 -18.26 0.81
CA GLU A 233 3.47 -18.98 -0.04
C GLU A 233 4.94 -18.66 0.27
N THR A 234 5.25 -17.40 0.58
CA THR A 234 6.63 -16.91 0.70
C THR A 234 7.22 -17.16 2.09
N ILE A 235 6.47 -16.87 3.15
CA ILE A 235 6.97 -16.90 4.54
C ILE A 235 6.16 -17.85 5.43
N GLY A 236 4.90 -18.11 5.11
CA GLY A 236 4.00 -18.92 5.93
C GLY A 236 4.23 -20.43 5.79
N ARG A 237 4.28 -20.94 4.55
CA ARG A 237 4.29 -22.38 4.25
C ARG A 237 5.47 -23.11 4.91
N ALA A 238 6.66 -22.51 4.88
CA ALA A 238 7.86 -23.07 5.50
C ALA A 238 7.76 -23.22 7.02
N LYS A 239 6.87 -22.46 7.67
CA LYS A 239 6.61 -22.48 9.12
C LYS A 239 5.33 -23.23 9.48
N GLY A 240 4.69 -23.90 8.53
CA GLY A 240 3.46 -24.67 8.76
C GLY A 240 2.17 -23.85 8.80
N CYS A 241 2.19 -22.60 8.30
CA CYS A 241 1.02 -21.71 8.26
C CYS A 241 -0.17 -22.40 7.59
N LYS A 242 -1.36 -22.29 8.19
CA LYS A 242 -2.59 -22.92 7.72
C LYS A 242 -3.53 -21.94 7.03
N TYR A 243 -3.49 -20.68 7.41
CA TYR A 243 -4.46 -19.67 7.01
C TYR A 243 -3.84 -18.27 6.96
N VAL A 244 -4.16 -17.51 5.91
CA VAL A 244 -3.85 -16.08 5.84
C VAL A 244 -5.09 -15.31 5.41
N ASP A 245 -5.36 -14.18 6.06
CA ASP A 245 -6.36 -13.23 5.59
C ASP A 245 -5.96 -11.78 5.80
N PHE A 246 -6.71 -10.92 5.14
CA PHE A 246 -6.77 -9.49 5.38
C PHE A 246 -8.17 -9.12 5.87
N LYS A 247 -8.23 -8.23 6.86
CA LYS A 247 -9.48 -7.58 7.24
C LYS A 247 -9.28 -6.10 7.47
N TYR A 248 -10.25 -5.34 7.00
CA TYR A 248 -10.32 -3.90 7.08
C TYR A 248 -11.47 -3.46 7.99
N ALA A 249 -11.20 -2.60 8.95
CA ALA A 249 -12.20 -1.94 9.75
C ALA A 249 -12.92 -0.87 8.93
N LEU A 250 -14.20 -1.08 8.67
CA LEU A 250 -15.00 -0.18 7.85
C LEU A 250 -16.22 0.29 8.64
N HIS A 251 -16.44 1.60 8.67
CA HIS A 251 -17.62 2.15 9.30
C HIS A 251 -18.90 1.59 8.64
N PRO A 252 -19.95 1.22 9.39
CA PRO A 252 -21.16 0.63 8.83
C PRO A 252 -21.82 1.48 7.73
N GLU A 253 -21.74 2.81 7.83
CA GLU A 253 -22.26 3.73 6.80
C GLU A 253 -21.47 3.66 5.49
N PHE A 254 -20.15 3.46 5.58
CA PHE A 254 -19.29 3.28 4.41
C PHE A 254 -19.66 1.98 3.69
N VAL A 255 -19.77 0.87 4.42
CA VAL A 255 -20.19 -0.44 3.90
C VAL A 255 -21.58 -0.35 3.25
N ASN A 256 -22.53 0.31 3.91
CA ASN A 256 -23.89 0.45 3.39
C ASN A 256 -23.93 1.30 2.11
N THR A 257 -23.17 2.39 2.06
CA THR A 257 -23.07 3.22 0.86
C THR A 257 -22.54 2.44 -0.33
N LEU A 258 -21.45 1.68 -0.15
CA LEU A 258 -20.90 0.83 -1.21
C LEU A 258 -21.90 -0.23 -1.69
N LYS A 259 -22.64 -0.86 -0.77
CA LYS A 259 -23.71 -1.81 -1.14
C LYS A 259 -24.81 -1.15 -1.98
N VAL A 260 -25.19 0.09 -1.66
CA VAL A 260 -26.17 0.85 -2.45
C VAL A 260 -25.62 1.18 -3.84
N LEU A 261 -24.37 1.65 -3.94
CA LEU A 261 -23.72 1.91 -5.23
C LEU A 261 -23.73 0.65 -6.11
N ARG A 262 -23.34 -0.51 -5.55
CA ARG A 262 -23.38 -1.81 -6.22
C ARG A 262 -24.80 -2.20 -6.64
N TYR A 263 -25.78 -2.04 -5.74
CA TYR A 263 -27.16 -2.40 -6.02
C TYR A 263 -27.77 -1.61 -7.17
N LEU A 264 -27.39 -0.33 -7.31
CA LEU A 264 -27.83 0.56 -8.38
C LEU A 264 -26.99 0.43 -9.67
N GLY A 265 -25.90 -0.35 -9.66
CA GLY A 265 -24.96 -0.45 -10.77
C GLY A 265 -24.07 0.80 -10.96
N LEU A 266 -24.01 1.66 -9.94
CA LEU A 266 -23.20 2.89 -9.96
C LEU A 266 -21.70 2.62 -9.71
N ASP A 267 -21.34 1.41 -9.34
CA ASP A 267 -19.95 0.96 -9.26
C ASP A 267 -19.44 0.37 -10.58
N SER A 268 -20.18 0.41 -11.69
CA SER A 268 -19.74 -0.15 -12.97
C SER A 268 -18.79 0.79 -13.72
N ASP A 269 -17.77 0.22 -14.38
CA ASP A 269 -16.92 0.89 -15.37
C ASP A 269 -17.40 0.65 -16.82
N GLU A 270 -18.43 -0.15 -17.02
CA GLU A 270 -19.06 -0.28 -18.34
C GLU A 270 -19.80 1.00 -18.70
N GLU A 271 -19.42 1.60 -19.83
CA GLU A 271 -20.09 2.79 -20.32
C GLU A 271 -21.57 2.52 -20.64
N ILE A 272 -22.43 3.40 -20.15
CA ILE A 272 -23.85 3.46 -20.49
C ILE A 272 -24.13 4.76 -21.27
N GLU A 273 -25.22 4.79 -22.03
CA GLU A 273 -25.67 6.01 -22.70
C GLU A 273 -26.66 6.78 -21.82
N VAL A 274 -26.34 8.04 -21.52
CA VAL A 274 -27.22 8.96 -20.79
C VAL A 274 -27.46 10.18 -21.69
N LYS A 275 -28.67 10.27 -22.27
CA LYS A 275 -29.08 11.37 -23.17
C LYS A 275 -28.06 11.62 -24.31
N GLY A 276 -27.55 10.55 -24.93
CA GLY A 276 -26.58 10.63 -26.04
C GLY A 276 -25.11 10.78 -25.63
N VAL A 277 -24.78 10.79 -24.33
CA VAL A 277 -23.40 10.81 -23.83
C VAL A 277 -23.05 9.45 -23.26
N ARG A 278 -21.90 8.89 -23.66
CA ARG A 278 -21.33 7.66 -23.09
C ARG A 278 -20.60 8.00 -21.80
N VAL A 279 -20.95 7.33 -20.71
CA VAL A 279 -20.36 7.57 -19.40
C VAL A 279 -20.31 6.27 -18.60
N ALA A 280 -19.19 6.01 -17.93
CA ALA A 280 -19.11 4.95 -16.92
C ALA A 280 -19.74 5.46 -15.61
N PRO A 281 -20.73 4.76 -15.02
CA PRO A 281 -21.38 5.20 -13.78
C PRO A 281 -20.41 5.50 -12.63
N ARG A 282 -19.38 4.68 -12.47
CA ARG A 282 -18.36 4.83 -11.43
C ARG A 282 -17.57 6.13 -11.57
N ASP A 283 -17.25 6.55 -12.80
CA ASP A 283 -16.54 7.80 -13.06
C ASP A 283 -17.35 9.01 -12.57
N VAL A 284 -18.68 8.97 -12.67
CA VAL A 284 -19.56 10.02 -12.14
C VAL A 284 -19.48 10.06 -10.62
N VAL A 285 -19.61 8.90 -9.97
CA VAL A 285 -19.53 8.81 -8.50
C VAL A 285 -18.19 9.34 -8.00
N VAL A 286 -17.08 8.83 -8.55
CA VAL A 286 -15.71 9.24 -8.17
C VAL A 286 -15.50 10.74 -8.40
N THR A 287 -16.00 11.29 -9.51
CA THR A 287 -15.89 12.74 -9.81
C THR A 287 -16.65 13.60 -8.80
N THR A 288 -17.71 13.08 -8.17
CA THR A 288 -18.48 13.82 -7.15
C THR A 288 -17.89 13.73 -5.74
N MET A 289 -16.96 12.81 -5.50
CA MET A 289 -16.28 12.64 -4.21
C MET A 289 -15.13 13.66 -4.06
N PRO A 290 -14.80 14.06 -2.82
CA PRO A 290 -13.62 14.89 -2.58
C PRO A 290 -12.35 14.10 -2.94
N LYS A 291 -11.30 14.80 -3.41
CA LYS A 291 -10.00 14.16 -3.56
C LYS A 291 -9.38 13.95 -2.18
N PRO A 292 -8.53 12.92 -1.99
CA PRO A 292 -7.84 12.71 -0.71
C PRO A 292 -7.07 13.92 -0.19
N VAL A 293 -6.49 14.72 -1.09
CA VAL A 293 -5.79 15.97 -0.73
C VAL A 293 -6.73 17.05 -0.20
N ASP A 294 -8.01 17.04 -0.61
CA ASP A 294 -9.03 17.99 -0.14
C ASP A 294 -9.52 17.65 1.29
N LEU A 295 -9.16 16.47 1.80
CA LEU A 295 -9.46 15.99 3.16
C LEU A 295 -8.32 16.28 4.15
N ALA A 296 -7.17 16.79 3.69
CA ALA A 296 -6.07 17.14 4.56
C ALA A 296 -6.53 18.15 5.63
N GLY A 297 -6.20 17.87 6.90
CA GLY A 297 -6.61 18.68 8.05
C GLY A 297 -8.08 18.55 8.48
N LYS A 298 -8.86 17.65 7.86
CA LYS A 298 -10.26 17.37 8.21
C LYS A 298 -10.51 15.99 8.80
N ILE A 299 -9.47 15.16 8.90
CA ILE A 299 -9.56 13.79 9.41
C ILE A 299 -8.99 13.80 10.82
N HIS A 300 -9.77 13.32 11.79
CA HIS A 300 -9.44 13.37 13.22
C HIS A 300 -9.52 11.97 13.82
N GLY A 301 -8.44 11.49 14.43
CA GLY A 301 -8.36 10.14 14.99
C GLY A 301 -7.10 9.40 14.59
N TYR A 302 -7.15 8.06 14.68
CA TYR A 302 -5.98 7.21 14.56
C TYR A 302 -6.20 6.09 13.53
N SER A 303 -5.19 5.87 12.71
CA SER A 303 -5.06 4.72 11.81
C SER A 303 -4.04 3.72 12.37
N SER A 304 -4.31 2.43 12.21
CA SER A 304 -3.41 1.33 12.55
C SER A 304 -3.46 0.24 11.50
N VAL A 305 -2.29 -0.08 10.96
CA VAL A 305 -2.07 -1.25 10.10
C VAL A 305 -1.12 -2.19 10.81
N GLY A 306 -1.37 -3.49 10.77
CA GLY A 306 -0.47 -4.47 11.37
C GLY A 306 -0.74 -5.91 11.00
N ALA A 307 0.19 -6.78 11.40
CA ALA A 307 0.13 -8.21 11.19
C ALA A 307 0.10 -8.97 12.51
N LEU A 308 -0.99 -9.69 12.76
CA LEU A 308 -1.14 -10.61 13.89
C LEU A 308 -0.79 -12.02 13.42
N VAL A 309 0.35 -12.53 13.88
CA VAL A 309 0.79 -13.89 13.59
C VAL A 309 0.56 -14.77 14.81
N LYS A 310 -0.20 -15.84 14.63
CA LYS A 310 -0.53 -16.82 15.66
C LYS A 310 0.26 -18.09 15.41
N GLY A 311 0.83 -18.68 16.46
CA GLY A 311 1.59 -19.92 16.32
C GLY A 311 2.17 -20.43 17.63
N ARG A 312 3.41 -20.94 17.56
CA ARG A 312 4.14 -21.48 18.71
C ARG A 312 5.59 -21.01 18.75
N LYS A 313 6.08 -20.81 19.97
CA LYS A 313 7.50 -20.61 20.30
C LYS A 313 7.82 -21.45 21.53
N ASP A 314 8.89 -22.23 21.49
CA ASP A 314 9.29 -23.13 22.59
C ASP A 314 8.14 -24.04 23.07
N ASN A 315 7.39 -24.58 22.11
CA ASN A 315 6.20 -25.42 22.29
C ASN A 315 5.01 -24.74 23.04
N LYS A 316 5.05 -23.43 23.28
CA LYS A 316 3.96 -22.65 23.87
C LYS A 316 3.22 -21.88 22.78
N ARG A 317 1.89 -21.74 22.94
CA ARG A 317 1.09 -20.84 22.09
C ARG A 317 1.62 -19.41 22.23
N LYS A 318 1.82 -18.74 21.11
CA LYS A 318 2.25 -17.34 21.08
C LYS A 318 1.55 -16.62 19.94
N GLU A 319 1.12 -15.41 20.21
CA GLU A 319 0.62 -14.45 19.23
C GLU A 319 1.55 -13.23 19.25
N VAL A 320 1.96 -12.78 18.08
CA VAL A 320 2.81 -11.60 17.90
C VAL A 320 2.08 -10.66 16.96
N TYR A 321 1.74 -9.47 17.44
CA TYR A 321 1.14 -8.39 16.66
C TYR A 321 2.15 -7.29 16.47
N VAL A 322 2.57 -7.07 15.21
CA VAL A 322 3.48 -5.98 14.83
C VAL A 322 2.67 -4.97 14.05
N TYR A 323 2.70 -3.70 14.45
CA TYR A 323 1.79 -2.70 13.93
C TYR A 323 2.40 -1.30 13.93
N THR A 324 1.83 -0.40 13.13
CA THR A 324 2.06 1.04 13.14
C THR A 324 0.81 1.73 13.66
N ILE A 325 0.94 2.85 14.38
CA ILE A 325 -0.17 3.75 14.71
C ILE A 325 0.21 5.16 14.26
N ALA A 326 -0.72 5.83 13.60
CA ALA A 326 -0.56 7.22 13.20
C ALA A 326 -1.83 8.02 13.54
N ASN A 327 -1.65 9.17 14.19
CA ASN A 327 -2.73 10.12 14.42
C ASN A 327 -2.81 11.11 13.25
N HIS A 328 -3.99 11.29 12.68
CA HIS A 328 -4.20 12.16 11.52
C HIS A 328 -3.87 13.63 11.82
N ASP A 329 -4.25 14.15 12.98
CA ASP A 329 -3.98 15.53 13.39
C ASP A 329 -2.48 15.80 13.57
N GLU A 330 -1.77 14.89 14.25
CA GLU A 330 -0.34 15.02 14.47
C GLU A 330 0.47 14.93 13.18
N VAL A 331 0.07 14.02 12.27
CA VAL A 331 0.73 13.90 10.96
C VAL A 331 0.46 15.16 10.13
N PHE A 332 -0.78 15.67 10.13
CA PHE A 332 -1.12 16.89 9.41
C PHE A 332 -0.35 18.11 9.95
N GLN A 333 -0.26 18.28 11.27
CA GLN A 333 0.51 19.37 11.87
C GLN A 333 1.99 19.36 11.50
N LYS A 334 2.57 18.17 11.26
CA LYS A 334 4.00 18.01 10.95
C LYS A 334 4.31 18.06 9.45
N THR A 335 3.35 17.64 8.62
CA THR A 335 3.63 17.31 7.21
C THR A 335 2.63 17.89 6.21
N GLU A 336 1.52 18.44 6.68
CA GLU A 336 0.37 18.90 5.87
C GLU A 336 -0.32 17.77 5.07
N PHE A 337 0.02 16.51 5.34
CA PHE A 337 -0.66 15.33 4.83
C PHE A 337 -1.51 14.63 5.91
N GLN A 338 -2.50 13.86 5.50
CA GLN A 338 -3.23 12.96 6.39
C GLN A 338 -2.50 11.61 6.54
N ALA A 339 -2.78 10.87 7.62
CA ALA A 339 -1.98 9.72 8.04
C ALA A 339 -1.94 8.59 7.00
N THR A 340 -3.04 8.27 6.32
CA THR A 340 -3.14 7.20 5.32
C THR A 340 -2.13 7.38 4.20
N ILE A 341 -2.18 8.50 3.46
CA ILE A 341 -1.24 8.73 2.34
C ILE A 341 0.20 8.91 2.83
N TRP A 342 0.38 9.42 4.05
CA TRP A 342 1.69 9.54 4.66
C TRP A 342 2.29 8.16 4.92
N GLN A 343 1.56 7.27 5.59
CA GLN A 343 1.97 5.88 5.86
C GLN A 343 2.23 5.09 4.57
N THR A 344 1.48 5.34 3.49
CA THR A 344 1.76 4.71 2.18
C THR A 344 3.00 5.29 1.50
N GLY A 345 3.31 6.57 1.72
CA GLY A 345 4.41 7.27 1.04
C GLY A 345 5.79 7.09 1.67
N ILE A 346 5.89 6.77 2.97
CA ILE A 346 7.18 6.53 3.63
C ILE A 346 7.89 5.24 3.15
N PRO A 347 7.22 4.07 3.06
CA PRO A 347 7.86 2.78 2.78
C PRO A 347 8.69 2.70 1.49
N PRO A 348 8.27 3.27 0.34
CA PRO A 348 9.11 3.33 -0.86
C PRO A 348 10.43 4.08 -0.64
N VAL A 349 10.40 5.14 0.17
CA VAL A 349 11.58 5.97 0.47
C VAL A 349 12.57 5.22 1.36
N VAL A 350 12.07 4.39 2.28
CA VAL A 350 12.92 3.49 3.08
C VAL A 350 13.70 2.53 2.18
N ALA A 351 13.06 1.96 1.16
CA ALA A 351 13.76 1.11 0.20
C ALA A 351 14.84 1.86 -0.59
N VAL A 352 14.64 3.15 -0.92
CA VAL A 352 15.68 3.98 -1.54
C VAL A 352 16.90 4.09 -0.63
N ASP A 353 16.71 4.36 0.66
CA ASP A 353 17.83 4.43 1.61
C ASP A 353 18.55 3.08 1.72
N MET A 354 17.81 1.97 1.83
CA MET A 354 18.39 0.63 1.91
C MET A 354 19.18 0.24 0.66
N MET A 355 18.69 0.61 -0.53
CA MET A 355 19.41 0.40 -1.79
C MET A 355 20.70 1.24 -1.84
N ALA A 356 20.64 2.52 -1.44
CA ALA A 356 21.80 3.40 -1.40
C ALA A 356 22.88 2.92 -0.43
N GLU A 357 22.48 2.31 0.68
CA GLU A 357 23.36 1.77 1.72
C GLU A 357 23.86 0.34 1.41
N GLY A 358 23.42 -0.26 0.30
CA GLY A 358 23.82 -1.61 -0.09
C GLY A 358 23.18 -2.71 0.76
N LEU A 359 22.10 -2.42 1.47
CA LEU A 359 21.35 -3.38 2.29
C LEU A 359 20.26 -4.11 1.51
N LEU A 360 19.86 -3.56 0.35
CA LEU A 360 18.91 -4.20 -0.55
C LEU A 360 19.56 -4.48 -1.90
N THR A 361 20.15 -5.67 -2.04
CA THR A 361 20.93 -6.09 -3.23
C THR A 361 20.23 -7.19 -4.05
N ILE A 362 19.00 -7.53 -3.71
CA ILE A 362 18.21 -8.56 -4.38
C ILE A 362 17.92 -8.11 -5.82
N THR A 363 17.84 -9.06 -6.75
CA THR A 363 17.34 -8.82 -8.11
C THR A 363 16.15 -9.74 -8.40
N GLY A 364 15.31 -9.33 -9.34
CA GLY A 364 14.03 -9.98 -9.61
C GLY A 364 12.84 -9.19 -9.13
N CYS A 365 11.67 -9.80 -9.22
CA CYS A 365 10.41 -9.22 -8.78
C CYS A 365 10.04 -9.87 -7.45
N ILE A 366 9.94 -9.09 -6.38
CA ILE A 366 9.68 -9.60 -5.02
C ILE A 366 8.49 -8.90 -4.37
N PRO A 367 7.70 -9.62 -3.56
CA PRO A 367 6.81 -8.95 -2.61
C PRO A 367 7.61 -8.45 -1.40
N PRO A 368 7.06 -7.54 -0.58
CA PRO A 368 7.82 -6.84 0.44
C PRO A 368 8.32 -7.73 1.58
N GLU A 369 7.66 -8.86 1.88
CA GLU A 369 8.07 -9.80 2.95
C GLU A 369 9.39 -10.55 2.67
N LEU A 370 9.97 -10.36 1.48
CA LEU A 370 11.31 -10.84 1.14
C LEU A 370 12.42 -9.81 1.45
N ILE A 371 12.06 -8.61 1.91
CA ILE A 371 12.98 -7.62 2.45
C ILE A 371 13.29 -8.00 3.91
N ASP A 372 14.55 -7.83 4.34
CA ASP A 372 14.92 -8.05 5.74
C ASP A 372 14.17 -7.03 6.63
N PRO A 373 13.31 -7.50 7.56
CA PRO A 373 12.45 -6.61 8.32
C PRO A 373 13.22 -5.68 9.25
N ILE A 374 14.34 -6.12 9.84
CA ILE A 374 15.04 -5.34 10.87
C ILE A 374 15.59 -4.02 10.32
N PRO A 375 16.46 -4.00 9.29
CA PRO A 375 16.98 -2.75 8.74
C PRO A 375 15.88 -1.89 8.12
N PHE A 376 14.82 -2.49 7.56
CA PHE A 376 13.69 -1.72 7.04
C PHE A 376 12.97 -0.96 8.15
N LEU A 377 12.56 -1.67 9.20
CA LEU A 377 11.81 -1.12 10.33
C LEU A 377 12.61 -0.07 11.14
N GLU A 378 13.93 -0.21 11.23
CA GLU A 378 14.81 0.81 11.81
C GLU A 378 14.76 2.13 11.04
N ARG A 379 14.80 2.06 9.69
CA ARG A 379 14.75 3.24 8.81
C ARG A 379 13.35 3.84 8.74
N LEU A 380 12.32 3.00 8.76
CA LEU A 380 10.92 3.43 8.85
C LEU A 380 10.72 4.31 10.09
N LYS A 381 11.22 3.85 11.25
CA LYS A 381 11.20 4.61 12.51
C LYS A 381 12.03 5.90 12.43
N ALA A 382 13.19 5.86 11.79
CA ALA A 382 14.03 7.06 11.59
C ALA A 382 13.33 8.14 10.75
N ARG A 383 12.38 7.75 9.89
CA ARG A 383 11.51 8.65 9.11
C ARG A 383 10.24 9.08 9.84
N GLY A 384 10.11 8.73 11.12
CA GLY A 384 9.00 9.15 11.99
C GLY A 384 7.80 8.21 11.98
N MET A 385 7.77 7.18 11.12
CA MET A 385 6.73 6.15 11.14
C MET A 385 7.09 5.07 12.16
N ASN A 386 6.57 5.26 13.38
CA ASN A 386 6.79 4.35 14.49
C ASN A 386 6.02 3.04 14.29
N TRP A 387 6.57 1.99 14.87
CA TRP A 387 5.96 0.67 14.92
C TRP A 387 6.27 0.04 16.27
N ASP A 388 5.38 -0.84 16.72
CA ASP A 388 5.43 -1.50 18.02
C ASP A 388 5.07 -2.99 17.89
N VAL A 389 5.31 -3.73 18.98
CA VAL A 389 5.05 -5.17 19.05
C VAL A 389 4.28 -5.50 20.33
N ILE A 390 3.19 -6.23 20.18
CA ILE A 390 2.46 -6.87 21.29
C ILE A 390 2.66 -8.38 21.20
N GLU A 391 3.10 -9.00 22.28
CA GLU A 391 3.23 -10.46 22.40
C GLU A 391 2.25 -11.01 23.44
N LYS A 392 1.49 -12.05 23.08
CA LYS A 392 0.59 -12.77 23.99
C LYS A 392 0.96 -14.25 24.03
N THR A 393 1.15 -14.83 25.22
CA THR A 393 1.55 -16.25 25.40
C THR A 393 0.42 -17.19 25.80
N SER A 394 -0.82 -16.68 25.86
CA SER A 394 -2.04 -17.44 26.12
C SER A 394 -3.16 -16.93 25.22
N PRO A 395 -4.06 -17.78 24.73
CA PRO A 395 -5.24 -17.30 24.03
C PRO A 395 -6.08 -16.42 24.97
N LEU A 396 -6.74 -15.40 24.42
CA LEU A 396 -7.93 -14.81 25.03
C LEU A 396 -8.98 -15.93 25.07
N LEU A 397 -9.04 -16.66 26.19
CA LEU A 397 -10.27 -17.35 26.55
C LEU A 397 -11.27 -16.25 26.89
N GLN A 398 -12.18 -15.93 25.98
CA GLN A 398 -13.49 -15.42 26.41
C GLN A 398 -14.17 -16.58 27.14
N ILE A 399 -13.97 -16.63 28.46
CA ILE A 399 -14.96 -17.24 29.34
C ILE A 399 -15.93 -16.12 29.65
N THR A 400 -17.04 -16.07 28.91
CA THR A 400 -18.37 -15.68 29.39
C THR A 400 -19.41 -16.05 28.35
#